data_AF-A0AAC8YHH9-F1
#
_entry.id   AF-A0AAC8YHH9-F1
#
_cell.length_a   1.000
_cell.length_b   1.000
_cell.length_c   1.000
_cell.angle_alpha   90.00
_cell.angle_beta   90.00
_cell.angle_gamma   90.00
#
_symmetry.space_group_name_H-M   'P 1'
#
loop_
_entity.id
_entity.type
_entity.pdbx_description
1 polymer ?
#
loop_
_entity_poly.entity_id
_entity_poly.type
_entity_poly.pdbx_seq_one_letter_code
_entity_poly.pdbx_strand_id
1 'polypeptide(L)' 'MQITRIVIFPIPTTDKWAIVEVEASGDCHLTHLGSRFTTKSIAAIAARDLDCPVVTYPEEG' A
#
# COMPACT_ATOMS: atom_id res chain seq x y z
N MET A 1 -14.70 -7.57 6.79
CA MET A 1 -13.69 -6.52 6.59
C MET A 1 -13.53 -6.36 5.09
N GLN A 2 -13.84 -5.18 4.56
CA GLN A 2 -13.66 -4.87 3.14
C GLN A 2 -12.55 -3.82 3.03
N ILE A 3 -11.44 -4.19 2.42
CA ILE A 3 -10.37 -3.25 2.07
C ILE A 3 -10.88 -2.36 0.95
N THR A 4 -10.73 -1.04 1.10
CA THR A 4 -11.21 -0.04 0.14
C THR A 4 -10.10 0.57 -0.71
N ARG A 5 -8.86 0.50 -0.23
CA ARG A 5 -7.67 0.95 -0.96
C ARG A 5 -6.41 0.38 -0.32
N ILE A 6 -5.37 0.25 -1.13
CA ILE A 6 -4.01 -0.05 -0.68
C ILE A 6 -3.18 1.21 -0.82
N VAL A 7 -2.50 1.61 0.25
CA VAL A 7 -1.63 2.79 0.27
C VAL A 7 -0.19 2.34 0.36
N ILE A 8 0.67 2.84 -0.52
CA ILE A 8 2.11 2.63 -0.44
C ILE A 8 2.84 3.95 -0.25
N PHE A 9 3.85 3.98 0.62
CA PHE A 9 4.61 5.20 0.91
C PHE A 9 6.04 4.88 1.39
N PRO A 10 7.02 5.77 1.16
CA PRO A 10 8.36 5.61 1.71
C PRO A 10 8.34 5.82 3.22
N ILE A 11 9.09 5.01 3.96
CA ILE A 11 9.30 5.24 5.39
C ILE A 11 10.40 6.27 5.56
N PRO A 12 10.12 7.43 6.21
CA PRO A 12 11.15 8.42 6.49
C PRO A 12 12.33 7.78 7.21
N THR A 13 13.54 8.26 6.94
CA THR A 13 14.81 7.77 7.53
C THR A 13 15.29 6.39 7.07
N THR A 14 14.59 5.74 6.13
CA THR A 14 14.99 4.45 5.55
C THR A 14 14.90 4.46 4.02
N ASP A 15 15.47 3.44 3.38
CA ASP A 15 15.31 3.12 1.97
C ASP A 15 14.06 2.26 1.68
N LYS A 16 13.24 2.00 2.70
CA LYS A 16 12.08 1.12 2.64
C LYS A 16 10.80 1.84 2.28
N TRP A 17 9.89 1.07 1.70
CA TRP A 17 8.52 1.44 1.39
C TRP A 17 7.57 0.50 2.12
N ALA A 18 6.43 1.03 2.54
CA ALA A 18 5.40 0.32 3.27
C ALA A 18 4.18 0.06 2.39
N ILE A 19 3.45 -1.01 2.68
CA ILE A 19 2.08 -1.26 2.19
C ILE A 19 1.15 -1.20 3.39
N VAL A 20 0.11 -0.38 3.28
CA VAL A 20 -0.98 -0.28 4.24
C VAL A 20 -2.30 -0.55 3.55
N GLU A 21 -3.06 -1.51 4.07
CA GLU A 21 -4.43 -1.77 3.64
C GLU A 21 -5.39 -0.93 4.48
N VAL A 22 -6.33 -0.26 3.83
CA VAL A 22 -7.30 0.64 4.49
C VAL A 22 -8.70 0.08 4.35
N GLU A 23 -9.37 -0.12 5.48
CA GLU A 23 -10.74 -0.63 5.54
C GLU A 23 -11.80 0.45 5.27
N ALA A 24 -13.01 0.00 4.94
CA ALA A 24 -14.18 0.88 4.83
C ALA A 24 -14.53 1.60 6.15
N SER A 25 -14.15 1.03 7.30
CA SER A 25 -14.28 1.68 8.61
C SER A 25 -13.27 2.81 8.84
N GLY A 26 -12.21 2.88 8.03
CA GLY A 26 -11.07 3.78 8.25
C GLY A 26 -9.91 3.14 9.01
N ASP A 27 -10.04 1.89 9.47
CA ASP A 27 -8.92 1.15 10.07
C ASP A 27 -7.82 0.88 9.05
N CYS A 28 -6.57 0.80 9.52
CA CYS A 28 -5.39 0.70 8.67
C CYS A 28 -4.46 -0.41 9.18
N HIS A 29 -4.01 -1.29 8.29
CA HIS A 29 -3.14 -2.41 8.62
C HIS A 29 -1.84 -2.35 7.81
N LEU A 30 -0.69 -2.31 8.49
CA LEU A 30 0.61 -2.44 7.84
C LEU A 30 0.85 -3.91 7.46
N THR A 31 0.97 -4.19 6.17
CA THR A 31 1.08 -5.57 5.66
C THR A 31 2.46 -5.93 5.11
N HIS A 32 3.25 -4.94 4.66
CA HIS A 32 4.56 -5.20 4.10
C HIS A 32 5.53 -4.02 4.26
N LEU A 33 6.82 -4.33 4.35
CA LEU A 33 7.94 -3.38 4.30
C LEU A 33 9.03 -3.92 3.36
N GLY A 34 9.38 -3.18 2.32
CA GLY A 34 10.33 -3.64 1.32
C GLY A 34 10.96 -2.54 0.49
N SER A 35 11.65 -2.91 -0.59
CA SER A 35 12.13 -1.93 -1.56
C SER A 35 10.95 -1.26 -2.29
N ARG A 36 11.17 -0.10 -2.92
CA ARG A 36 10.14 0.56 -3.74
C ARG A 36 9.54 -0.37 -4.80
N PHE A 37 10.39 -1.12 -5.50
CA PHE A 37 9.98 -2.01 -6.59
C PHE A 37 9.15 -3.19 -6.05
N THR A 38 9.66 -3.89 -5.04
CA THR A 38 8.97 -5.03 -4.42
C THR A 38 7.62 -4.61 -3.83
N THR A 39 7.58 -3.47 -3.13
CA THR A 39 6.37 -2.93 -2.52
C THR A 39 5.30 -2.62 -3.58
N LYS A 40 5.69 -1.97 -4.69
CA LYS A 40 4.77 -1.69 -5.80
C LYS A 40 4.21 -2.97 -6.43
N SER A 41 5.05 -3.97 -6.68
CA SER A 41 4.60 -5.24 -7.25
C SER A 41 3.63 -5.98 -6.33
N ILE A 42 3.93 -6.06 -5.03
CA ILE A 42 3.04 -6.71 -4.06
C ILE A 42 1.73 -5.95 -3.92
N ALA A 43 1.77 -4.62 -3.83
CA ALA A 43 0.57 -3.80 -3.73
C ALA A 43 -0.34 -3.95 -4.95
N ALA A 44 0.22 -4.01 -6.16
CA ALA A 44 -0.56 -4.23 -7.39
C ALA A 44 -1.26 -5.61 -7.41
N ILE A 45 -0.59 -6.65 -6.91
CA ILE A 45 -1.19 -8.00 -6.81
C ILE A 45 -2.31 -7.98 -5.77
N ALA A 46 -2.03 -7.48 -4.56
CA ALA A 46 -3.02 -7.41 -3.49
C ALA A 46 -4.26 -6.58 -3.89
N ALA A 47 -4.05 -5.45 -4.59
CA ALA A 47 -5.12 -4.60 -5.07
C ALA A 47 -6.02 -5.29 -6.10
N ARG A 48 -5.43 -6.08 -7.00
CA ARG A 48 -6.19 -6.89 -7.95
C ARG A 48 -7.00 -7.98 -7.25
N ASP A 49 -6.41 -8.63 -6.27
CA ASP A 49 -7.06 -9.72 -5.54
C ASP A 49 -8.19 -9.21 -4.63
N LEU A 50 -8.06 -7.97 -4.12
CA LEU A 50 -9.04 -7.28 -3.28
C LEU A 50 -10.02 -6.39 -4.06
N ASP A 51 -9.87 -6.28 -5.38
CA ASP A 51 -10.64 -5.39 -6.25
C ASP A 51 -10.71 -3.93 -5.73
N CYS A 52 -9.55 -3.35 -5.43
CA CYS A 52 -9.45 -1.99 -4.87
C CYS A 52 -8.27 -1.20 -5.47
N PRO A 53 -8.30 0.15 -5.42
CA PRO A 53 -7.22 0.99 -5.97
C PRO A 53 -5.94 0.96 -5.13
N VAL A 54 -4.80 1.14 -5.78
CA VAL A 54 -3.50 1.45 -5.14
C VAL A 54 -3.25 2.95 -5.19
N VAL A 55 -2.95 3.55 -4.04
CA VAL A 55 -2.52 4.94 -3.89
C VAL A 55 -1.05 4.96 -3.49
N THR A 56 -0.22 5.64 -4.27
CA THR A 56 1.21 5.80 -3.98
C THR A 56 1.45 7.20 -3.44
N TYR A 57 2.12 7.33 -2.30
CA TYR A 57 2.58 8.61 -1.78
C TYR A 57 4.11 8.73 -1.84
N PRO A 58 4.67 9.90 -2.18
CA PRO A 58 3.95 11.04 -2.77
C PRO A 58 3.26 10.65 -4.08
N GLU A 59 2.12 11.28 -4.39
CA GLU A 59 1.39 11.02 -5.64
C GLU A 59 2.33 11.27 -6.82
N GLU A 60 2.51 10.27 -7.67
CA GLU A 60 3.27 10.45 -8.91
C GLU A 60 2.35 11.22 -9.87
N GLY A 61 2.64 12.51 -10.03
CA GLY A 61 1.97 13.41 -10.97
C GLY A 61 2.35 13.20 -12.43
#